data_AF-W2GAH2-F1
#
_entry.id   AF-W2GAH2-F1
#
_cell.length_a   1.000
_cell.length_b   1.000
_cell.length_c   1.000
_cell.angle_alpha   90.00
_cell.angle_beta   90.00
_cell.angle_gamma   90.00
#
_symmetry.space_group_name_H-M   'P 1'
#
loop_
_entity.id
_entity.type
_entity.pdbx_description
1 polymer ?
#
loop_
_entity_poly.entity_id
_entity_poly.type
_entity_poly.pdbx_seq_one_letter_code
_entity_poly.pdbx_strand_id
1 'polypeptide(L)'
;MLSESFQVSPFQFTDNLSNGMKDHYQVLIARGLYAAGLPFRAFEVLRLLKALCILQPAMEKYLPTRKALSGRLLTAEYNREMEAVCSRLLDEPTVALVSDG
;
A
#
# COMPACT_ATOMS: atom_id res chain seq x y z
N MET A 1 -25.10 12.05 14.75
CA MET A 1 -24.10 12.04 13.67
C MET A 1 -23.29 10.78 13.83
N LEU A 2 -23.69 9.70 13.16
CA LEU A 2 -22.97 8.43 13.19
C LEU A 2 -21.94 8.46 12.07
N SER A 3 -20.68 8.34 12.47
CA SER A 3 -19.53 8.16 11.59
C SER A 3 -19.77 6.95 10.69
N GLU A 4 -19.95 7.17 9.39
CA GLU A 4 -19.94 6.09 8.41
C GLU A 4 -18.52 5.55 8.32
N SER A 5 -18.26 4.47 9.06
CA SER A 5 -17.12 3.61 8.84
C SER A 5 -17.20 3.09 7.41
N PHE A 6 -16.41 3.67 6.52
CA PHE A 6 -16.27 3.25 5.13
C PHE A 6 -15.68 1.84 5.10
N GLN A 7 -16.52 0.81 5.25
CA GLN A 7 -16.13 -0.58 5.04
C GLN A 7 -15.95 -0.79 3.54
N VAL A 8 -14.73 -0.54 3.07
CA VAL A 8 -14.31 -1.02 1.75
C VAL A 8 -14.23 -2.54 1.85
N SER A 9 -15.22 -3.22 1.30
CA SER A 9 -15.13 -4.66 1.06
C SER A 9 -13.84 -4.93 0.26
N PRO A 10 -13.00 -5.90 0.66
CA PRO A 10 -11.71 -6.16 0.00
C PRO A 10 -11.84 -6.59 -1.47
N PHE A 11 -13.07 -6.80 -1.98
CA PHE A 11 -13.36 -7.30 -3.33
C PHE A 11 -14.37 -6.46 -4.12
N GLN A 12 -14.57 -5.17 -3.78
CA GLN A 12 -15.37 -4.31 -4.64
C GLN A 12 -14.54 -3.83 -5.84
N PHE A 13 -14.75 -4.46 -6.98
CA PHE A 13 -14.23 -4.01 -8.26
C PHE A 13 -14.99 -2.74 -8.68
N THR A 14 -14.35 -1.58 -8.52
CA THR A 14 -14.93 -0.28 -8.84
C THR A 14 -14.51 0.20 -10.22
N ASP A 15 -15.49 0.62 -11.02
CA ASP A 15 -15.25 1.22 -12.35
C ASP A 15 -14.56 2.60 -12.25
N ASN A 16 -14.69 3.27 -11.10
CA ASN A 16 -14.10 4.58 -10.82
C ASN A 16 -13.15 4.53 -9.64
N LEU A 17 -11.86 4.40 -9.94
CA LEU A 17 -10.78 4.39 -8.98
C LEU A 17 -10.39 5.83 -8.59
N SER A 18 -10.56 6.18 -7.31
CA SER A 18 -10.02 7.44 -6.77
C SER A 18 -8.49 7.37 -6.67
N ASN A 19 -7.82 8.53 -6.62
CA ASN A 19 -6.36 8.58 -6.49
C ASN A 19 -5.85 7.84 -5.23
N GLY A 20 -6.58 7.90 -4.12
CA GLY A 20 -6.21 7.18 -2.89
C GLY A 20 -6.34 5.65 -3.03
N MET A 21 -7.38 5.17 -3.71
CA MET A 21 -7.55 3.72 -3.98
C MET A 21 -6.47 3.19 -4.92
N LYS A 22 -6.00 4.01 -5.86
CA LYS A 22 -4.93 3.65 -6.79
C LYS A 22 -3.65 3.37 -6.05
N ASP A 23 -3.22 4.32 -5.21
CA ASP A 23 -1.96 4.19 -4.48
C ASP A 23 -2.00 2.97 -3.55
N HIS A 24 -3.14 2.74 -2.90
CA HIS A 24 -3.37 1.55 -2.09
C HIS A 24 -3.21 0.25 -2.89
N TYR A 25 -3.85 0.13 -4.06
CA TYR A 25 -3.75 -1.07 -4.89
C TYR A 25 -2.32 -1.33 -5.38
N GLN A 26 -1.58 -0.28 -5.74
CA GLN A 26 -0.19 -0.41 -6.15
C GLN A 26 0.72 -0.90 -5.00
N VAL A 27 0.45 -0.46 -3.77
CA VAL A 27 1.15 -0.97 -2.58
C VAL A 27 0.80 -2.44 -2.34
N LEU A 28 -0.46 -2.84 -2.49
CA LEU A 28 -0.88 -4.24 -2.35
C LEU A 28 -0.21 -5.15 -3.37
N ILE A 29 -0.09 -4.73 -4.63
CA ILE A 29 0.69 -5.45 -5.64
C ILE A 29 2.14 -5.63 -5.20
N ALA A 30 2.80 -4.55 -4.77
CA ALA A 30 4.20 -4.59 -4.37
C ALA A 30 4.42 -5.53 -3.18
N ARG A 31 3.52 -5.46 -2.18
CA ARG A 31 3.50 -6.38 -1.04
C ARG A 31 3.28 -7.83 -1.45
N GLY A 32 2.32 -8.09 -2.34
CA GLY A 32 2.02 -9.43 -2.82
C GLY A 32 3.20 -10.07 -3.55
N LEU A 33 3.90 -9.31 -4.40
CA LEU A 33 5.13 -9.76 -5.06
C LEU A 33 6.24 -10.08 -4.06
N TYR A 34 6.47 -9.17 -3.10
CA TYR A 34 7.47 -9.35 -2.06
C TYR A 34 7.20 -10.57 -1.18
N ALA A 35 5.96 -10.74 -0.71
CA ALA A 35 5.55 -11.86 0.13
C ALA A 35 5.66 -13.21 -0.59
N ALA A 36 5.46 -13.22 -1.91
CA ALA A 36 5.65 -14.41 -2.75
C ALA A 36 7.14 -14.70 -3.07
N GLY A 37 8.08 -13.88 -2.60
CA GLY A 37 9.50 -13.99 -2.93
C GLY A 37 9.81 -13.70 -4.40
N LEU A 38 8.90 -13.02 -5.10
CA LEU A 38 9.04 -12.74 -6.52
C LEU A 38 9.79 -11.42 -6.74
N PRO A 39 10.71 -11.36 -7.72
CA PRO A 39 11.31 -10.10 -8.11
C PRO A 39 10.23 -9.18 -8.68
N PHE A 40 10.32 -7.86 -8.46
CA PHE A 40 9.40 -6.90 -9.10
C PHE A 40 9.44 -6.93 -10.64
N ARG A 41 10.47 -7.55 -11.22
CA ARG A 41 10.53 -7.86 -12.65
C ARG A 41 9.39 -8.78 -13.11
N ALA A 42 8.81 -9.59 -12.22
CA ALA A 42 7.62 -10.38 -12.52
C ALA A 42 6.45 -9.51 -13.02
N PHE A 43 6.43 -8.22 -12.64
CA PHE A 43 5.46 -7.25 -13.12
C PHE A 43 5.65 -6.84 -14.59
N GLU A 44 6.77 -7.17 -15.22
CA GLU A 44 6.98 -7.00 -16.67
C GLU A 44 6.33 -8.14 -17.49
N VAL A 45 5.85 -9.20 -16.83
CA VAL A 45 5.20 -10.33 -17.49
C VAL A 45 3.78 -9.92 -17.92
N LEU A 46 3.56 -9.84 -19.23
CA LEU A 46 2.28 -9.45 -19.82
C LEU A 46 1.09 -10.25 -19.27
N ARG A 47 1.28 -11.53 -18.96
CA ARG A 47 0.21 -12.38 -18.40
C ARG A 47 -0.21 -11.94 -17.00
N LEU A 48 0.73 -11.53 -16.14
CA LEU A 48 0.42 -11.03 -14.81
C LEU A 48 -0.31 -9.69 -14.90
N LEU A 49 0.16 -8.79 -15.75
CA LEU A 49 -0.51 -7.50 -16.00
C LEU A 49 -1.94 -7.69 -16.49
N LYS A 50 -2.16 -8.59 -17.45
CA LYS A 50 -3.49 -8.94 -17.94
C LYS A 50 -4.39 -9.50 -16.84
N ALA A 51 -3.87 -10.42 -16.01
CA ALA A 51 -4.65 -10.96 -14.90
C ALA A 51 -5.08 -9.87 -13.92
N LEU A 52 -4.19 -8.93 -13.60
CA LEU A 52 -4.50 -7.80 -12.73
C LEU A 52 -5.52 -6.83 -13.34
N CYS A 53 -5.48 -6.62 -14.65
CA CYS A 53 -6.44 -5.77 -15.36
C CYS A 53 -7.79 -6.46 -15.54
N ILE A 54 -7.83 -7.79 -15.66
CA ILE A 54 -9.10 -8.55 -15.67
C ILE A 54 -9.78 -8.43 -14.30
N LEU A 55 -9.00 -8.54 -13.22
CA LEU A 55 -9.52 -8.35 -11.87
C LEU A 55 -9.96 -6.91 -11.66
N GLN A 56 -9.15 -5.92 -12.02
CA GLN A 56 -9.49 -4.51 -11.84
C GLN A 56 -9.22 -3.69 -13.11
N PRO A 57 -10.20 -3.58 -14.03
CA PRO A 57 -10.01 -2.92 -15.33
C PRO A 57 -9.57 -1.46 -15.22
N ALA A 58 -10.12 -0.72 -14.26
CA ALA A 58 -9.78 0.67 -14.02
C ALA A 58 -8.31 0.91 -13.61
N MET A 59 -7.56 -0.15 -13.22
CA MET A 59 -6.14 -0.07 -12.88
C MET A 59 -5.21 -0.12 -14.08
N GLU A 60 -5.68 -0.42 -15.30
CA GLU A 60 -4.81 -0.53 -16.47
C GLU A 60 -3.99 0.76 -16.72
N LYS A 61 -4.66 1.92 -16.68
CA LYS A 61 -4.04 3.26 -16.76
C LYS A 61 -3.13 3.62 -15.58
N TYR A 62 -3.17 2.82 -14.53
CA TYR A 62 -2.48 3.05 -13.27
C TYR A 62 -1.55 1.90 -12.92
N LEU A 63 -1.13 1.06 -13.87
CA LEU A 63 -0.15 0.03 -13.58
C LEU A 63 1.18 0.68 -13.16
N PRO A 64 1.74 0.32 -12.00
CA PRO A 64 3.00 0.88 -11.54
C PRO A 64 4.14 0.36 -12.40
N THR A 65 5.17 1.19 -12.60
CA THR A 65 6.42 0.72 -13.20
C THR A 65 7.19 -0.15 -12.20
N ARG A 66 8.11 -0.99 -12.68
CA ARG A 66 8.98 -1.81 -11.81
C ARG A 66 9.69 -0.97 -10.74
N LYS A 67 10.22 0.20 -11.13
CA LYS A 67 10.92 1.11 -10.21
C LYS A 67 9.97 1.74 -9.18
N ALA A 68 8.74 2.02 -9.59
CA ALA A 68 7.73 2.56 -8.68
C ALA A 68 7.31 1.55 -7.61
N LEU A 69 7.28 0.25 -7.93
CA LEU A 69 6.90 -0.80 -6.98
C LEU A 69 7.82 -0.87 -5.76
N SER A 70 9.14 -0.82 -5.95
CA SER A 70 10.09 -0.83 -4.83
C SER A 70 9.97 0.41 -3.95
N GLY A 71 9.87 1.59 -4.57
CA GLY A 71 9.70 2.84 -3.82
C GLY A 71 8.41 2.83 -3.01
N ARG A 72 7.29 2.40 -3.62
CA ARG A 72 5.99 2.33 -2.96
C ARG A 72 5.97 1.34 -1.80
N LEU A 73 6.59 0.17 -1.96
CA LEU A 73 6.71 -0.78 -0.86
C LEU A 73 7.50 -0.18 0.30
N LEU A 74 8.67 0.39 0.03
CA LEU A 74 9.53 0.97 1.07
C LEU A 74 8.84 2.12 1.80
N THR A 75 8.20 3.04 1.08
CA THR A 75 7.45 4.14 1.71
C THR A 75 6.27 3.63 2.54
N ALA A 76 5.55 2.62 2.06
CA ALA A 76 4.41 2.07 2.78
C ALA A 76 4.83 1.31 4.05
N GLU A 77 5.90 0.51 4.00
CA GLU A 77 6.43 -0.14 5.22
C GLU A 77 7.04 0.88 6.18
N TYR A 78 7.77 1.88 5.68
CA TYR A 78 8.29 2.96 6.52
C TYR A 78 7.19 3.69 7.28
N ASN A 79 6.13 4.12 6.59
CA ASN A 79 5.01 4.83 7.22
C ASN A 79 4.33 3.95 8.27
N ARG A 80 4.14 2.65 7.97
CA ARG A 80 3.54 1.69 8.90
C ARG A 80 4.38 1.51 10.16
N GLU A 81 5.69 1.33 10.02
CA GLU A 81 6.61 1.19 11.15
C GLU A 81 6.69 2.49 11.96
N MET A 82 6.75 3.64 11.28
CA MET A 82 6.73 4.95 11.92
C MET A 82 5.45 5.16 12.75
N GLU A 83 4.28 4.88 12.18
CA GLU A 83 2.98 4.97 12.88
C GLU A 83 2.91 4.02 14.09
N ALA A 84 3.45 2.81 13.96
CA ALA A 84 3.53 1.84 15.05
C ALA A 84 4.46 2.33 16.18
N VAL A 85 5.62 2.88 15.83
CA VAL A 85 6.55 3.47 16.80
C VAL A 85 5.94 4.70 17.47
N CYS A 86 5.32 5.60 16.71
CA CYS A 86 4.62 6.77 17.26
C CYS A 86 3.50 6.37 18.23
N SER A 87 2.68 5.35 17.89
CA SER A 87 1.65 4.87 18.81
C SER A 87 2.26 4.34 20.10
N ARG A 88 3.31 3.51 20.01
CA ARG A 88 3.99 2.98 21.20
C ARG A 88 4.57 4.08 22.09
N LEU A 89 5.17 5.11 21.49
CA LEU A 89 5.72 6.26 22.22
C LEU A 89 4.63 7.10 22.90
N LEU A 90 3.43 7.14 22.35
CA LEU A 90 2.27 7.83 22.94
C LEU A 90 1.59 7.02 24.04
N ASP A 91 1.60 5.69 23.93
CA ASP A 91 1.00 4.78 24.90
C ASP A 91 1.89 4.54 26.14
N GLU A 92 3.21 4.74 26.05
CA GLU A 92 4.12 4.68 27.19
C GLU A 92 4.04 5.97 28.02
N PRO A 93 3.74 5.92 29.34
CA PRO A 93 3.60 7.13 30.17
C PRO A 93 4.93 7.84 30.48
N THR A 94 6.02 7.56 29.77
CA THR A 94 7.35 8.02 30.18
C THR A 94 8.35 8.05 29.01
N VAL A 95 8.24 9.04 28.13
CA VAL A 95 9.41 9.55 27.43
C VAL A 95 9.79 10.85 28.11
N ALA A 96 10.55 10.75 29.20
CA ALA A 96 11.30 11.88 29.72
C ALA A 96 12.22 12.33 28.58
N LEU A 97 11.89 13.48 27.98
CA LEU A 97 12.74 14.18 27.02
C LEU A 97 14.07 14.49 27.71
N VAL A 98 15.04 13.59 27.58
CA VAL A 98 16.43 13.91 27.87
C VAL A 98 16.92 14.76 26.71
N SER A 99 16.72 16.07 26.85
CA SER A 99 17.44 17.06 26.07
C SER A 99 18.86 17.07 26.60
N ASP A 100 19.83 16.58 25.82
CA ASP A 100 21.24 16.86 26.10
C ASP A 100 21.43 18.37 25.86
N GLY A 101 21.72 19.09 26.94
CA GLY A 101 21.83 20.56 26.96
C GLY A 101 23.04 21.09 26.20
#